data_AF-D8R785-F1
#
_entry.id   AF-D8R785-F1
#
_cell.length_a   1.000
_cell.length_b   1.000
_cell.length_c   1.000
_cell.angle_alpha   90.00
_cell.angle_beta   90.00
_cell.angle_gamma   90.00
#
_symmetry.space_group_name_H-M   'P 1'
#
loop_
_entity.id
_entity.type
_entity.pdbx_description
1 polymer ?
#
loop_
_entity_poly.entity_id
_entity_poly.type
_entity_poly.pdbx_seq_one_letter_code
_entity_poly.pdbx_strand_id
1 'polypeptide(L)'
;MARQQNFAGGHGPYVELEGKIQPTKEEENHFFLIQLLKTSFKWVNSPSCDFCASNTHHIGMGEPSAEDLQFGASRVEIHSCELCGTVTRFPRYNSPAKLMETQCGRCGEWANCFTFYCVALGYNARLVTPWS
;
A
#
# COMPACT_ATOMS: atom_id res chain seq x y z
N MET A 1 -11.87 39.66 -12.27
CA MET A 1 -12.96 40.17 -11.41
C MET A 1 -13.73 38.96 -10.92
N ALA A 2 -13.54 38.55 -9.67
CA ALA A 2 -14.19 37.35 -9.13
C ALA A 2 -15.70 37.61 -8.97
N ARG A 3 -16.54 36.72 -9.51
CA ARG A 3 -17.97 36.70 -9.23
C ARG A 3 -18.19 35.81 -8.01
N GLN A 4 -18.50 36.42 -6.87
CA GLN A 4 -19.05 35.69 -5.72
C GLN A 4 -20.46 35.21 -6.07
N GLN A 5 -20.66 33.91 -6.17
CA GLN A 5 -22.00 33.31 -6.07
C GLN A 5 -22.18 32.81 -4.64
N ASN A 6 -23.10 33.45 -3.90
CA ASN A 6 -23.49 33.01 -2.58
C ASN A 6 -24.46 31.84 -2.70
N PHE A 7 -23.99 30.61 -2.47
CA PHE A 7 -24.87 29.48 -2.22
C PHE A 7 -25.10 29.33 -0.71
N ALA A 8 -26.37 29.37 -0.31
CA ALA A 8 -26.79 29.20 1.07
C ALA A 8 -26.56 27.74 1.51
N GLY A 9 -25.50 27.50 2.28
CA GLY A 9 -25.21 26.17 2.83
C GLY A 9 -23.83 26.03 3.46
N GLY A 10 -23.65 26.60 4.65
CA GLY A 10 -22.91 26.00 5.78
C GLY A 10 -21.49 25.42 5.64
N HIS A 11 -20.77 25.60 4.54
CA HIS A 11 -19.36 25.24 4.42
C HIS A 11 -18.58 26.43 3.85
N GLY A 12 -17.41 26.71 4.42
CA GLY A 12 -16.57 27.87 4.07
C GLY A 12 -16.29 27.97 2.55
N PRO A 13 -15.87 29.15 2.06
CA PRO A 13 -15.80 29.40 0.62
C PRO A 13 -14.83 28.43 -0.04
N TYR A 14 -15.37 27.47 -0.78
CA TYR A 14 -14.62 26.73 -1.79
C TYR A 14 -14.28 27.71 -2.90
N VAL A 15 -13.02 28.11 -2.98
CA VAL A 15 -12.52 28.93 -4.09
C VAL A 15 -12.35 27.99 -5.28
N GLU A 16 -13.22 28.10 -6.28
CA GLU A 16 -12.97 27.49 -7.58
C GLU A 16 -11.68 28.09 -8.15
N LEU A 17 -10.68 27.24 -8.35
CA LEU A 17 -9.43 27.62 -9.00
C LEU A 17 -9.72 27.78 -10.51
N GLU A 18 -10.07 29.00 -10.93
CA GLU A 18 -10.18 29.33 -12.35
C GLU A 18 -8.78 29.39 -12.99
N GLY A 19 -8.38 28.30 -13.64
CA GLY A 19 -7.15 28.23 -14.44
C GLY A 19 -6.70 26.78 -14.68
N LYS A 20 -6.10 26.50 -15.84
CA LYS A 20 -5.39 25.23 -16.07
C LYS A 20 -4.11 25.26 -15.23
N ILE A 21 -4.18 24.81 -13.98
CA ILE A 21 -3.01 24.63 -13.13
C ILE A 21 -2.18 23.52 -13.75
N GLN A 22 -1.00 23.87 -14.26
CA GLN A 22 -0.02 22.90 -14.71
C GLN A 22 0.79 22.45 -13.48
N PRO A 23 0.99 21.13 -13.29
CA PRO A 23 1.80 20.65 -12.18
C PRO A 23 3.25 21.11 -12.33
N THR A 24 3.88 21.42 -11.21
CA THR A 24 5.33 21.56 -11.11
C THR A 24 6.02 20.23 -11.41
N LYS A 25 7.33 20.26 -11.68
CA LYS A 25 8.09 19.02 -11.96
C LYS A 25 8.08 18.07 -10.77
N GLU A 26 8.14 18.64 -9.57
CA GLU A 26 8.05 17.91 -8.31
C GLU A 26 6.70 17.19 -8.17
N GLU A 27 5.60 17.88 -8.48
CA GLU A 27 4.26 17.28 -8.48
C GLU A 27 4.13 16.18 -9.53
N GLU A 28 4.63 16.39 -10.76
CA GLU A 28 4.69 15.33 -11.78
C GLU A 28 5.44 14.09 -11.29
N ASN A 29 6.58 14.28 -10.63
CA ASN A 29 7.37 13.17 -10.10
C ASN A 29 6.63 12.45 -8.96
N HIS A 30 5.93 13.18 -8.08
CA HIS A 30 5.09 12.58 -7.04
C HIS A 30 3.95 11.76 -7.67
N PHE A 31 3.26 12.29 -8.67
CA PHE A 31 2.20 11.57 -9.39
C PHE A 31 2.74 10.32 -10.07
N PHE A 32 3.90 10.42 -10.71
CA PHE A 32 4.56 9.27 -11.29
C PHE A 32 4.87 8.20 -10.25
N LEU A 33 5.42 8.58 -9.09
CA LEU A 33 5.77 7.62 -8.04
C LEU A 33 4.54 6.92 -7.45
N ILE A 34 3.47 7.67 -7.20
CA ILE A 34 2.20 7.11 -6.74
C ILE A 34 1.66 6.13 -7.78
N GLN A 35 1.66 6.52 -9.07
CA GLN A 35 1.15 5.68 -10.13
C GLN A 35 1.99 4.41 -10.32
N LEU A 36 3.31 4.54 -10.27
CA LEU A 36 4.25 3.42 -10.34
C LEU A 36 3.89 2.36 -9.29
N LEU A 37 3.78 2.76 -8.02
CA LEU A 37 3.50 1.81 -6.95
C LEU A 37 2.06 1.26 -7.00
N LYS A 38 1.07 2.08 -7.39
CA LYS A 38 -0.31 1.60 -7.59
C LYS A 38 -0.41 0.53 -8.67
N THR A 39 0.45 0.56 -9.69
CA THR A 39 0.46 -0.43 -10.77
C THR A 39 1.33 -1.65 -10.48
N SER A 40 2.41 -1.49 -9.73
CA SER A 40 3.35 -2.59 -9.44
C SER A 40 3.00 -3.35 -8.16
N PHE A 41 2.32 -2.71 -7.19
CA PHE A 41 2.02 -3.31 -5.89
C PHE A 41 0.61 -3.91 -5.84
N LYS A 42 0.52 -5.23 -5.63
CA LYS A 42 -0.74 -5.97 -5.56
C LYS A 42 -1.36 -5.90 -4.17
N TRP A 43 -2.60 -5.43 -4.09
CA TRP A 43 -3.40 -5.56 -2.87
C TRP A 43 -3.78 -7.03 -2.61
N VAL A 44 -3.60 -7.50 -1.37
CA VAL A 44 -3.89 -8.90 -0.98
C VAL A 44 -4.76 -8.96 0.28
N ASN A 45 -6.02 -9.36 0.12
CA ASN A 45 -6.89 -9.71 1.24
C ASN A 45 -6.64 -11.16 1.70
N SER A 46 -6.64 -12.10 0.76
CA SER A 46 -6.18 -13.48 0.94
C SER A 46 -5.24 -13.82 -0.22
N PRO A 47 -4.12 -14.52 0.03
CA PRO A 47 -3.24 -14.97 -1.04
C PRO A 47 -3.94 -16.00 -1.92
N SER A 48 -3.56 -16.08 -3.20
CA SER A 48 -3.93 -17.23 -4.04
C SER A 48 -3.20 -18.48 -3.57
N CYS A 49 -3.80 -19.65 -3.75
CA CYS A 49 -3.18 -20.93 -3.41
C CYS A 49 -1.83 -21.11 -4.15
N ASP A 50 -0.78 -21.49 -3.42
CA ASP A 50 0.57 -21.67 -3.99
C ASP A 50 0.63 -22.84 -5.00
N PHE A 51 -0.31 -23.76 -4.93
CA PHE A 51 -0.36 -24.93 -5.82
C PHE A 51 -1.24 -24.72 -7.04
N CYS A 52 -2.47 -24.24 -6.86
CA CYS A 52 -3.47 -24.16 -7.94
C CYS A 52 -3.99 -22.75 -8.24
N ALA A 53 -3.41 -21.72 -7.62
CA ALA A 53 -3.77 -20.30 -7.77
C ALA A 53 -5.24 -19.93 -7.46
N SER A 54 -6.04 -20.87 -6.95
CA SER A 54 -7.43 -20.64 -6.57
C SER A 54 -7.55 -19.84 -5.28
N ASN A 55 -8.78 -19.41 -4.96
CA ASN A 55 -9.04 -18.67 -3.74
C ASN A 55 -8.70 -19.47 -2.49
N THR A 56 -8.32 -18.74 -1.45
CA THR A 56 -8.03 -19.27 -0.12
C THR A 56 -8.79 -18.46 0.92
N HIS A 57 -9.00 -19.08 2.09
CA HIS A 57 -9.56 -18.40 3.26
C HIS A 57 -8.60 -18.52 4.44
N HIS A 58 -8.57 -17.49 5.28
CA HIS A 58 -7.73 -17.46 6.46
C HIS A 58 -8.20 -18.49 7.50
N ILE A 59 -7.28 -19.34 7.96
CA ILE A 59 -7.55 -20.37 8.96
C ILE A 59 -6.83 -20.14 10.29
N GLY A 60 -5.95 -19.15 10.37
CA GLY A 60 -5.26 -18.80 11.61
C GLY A 60 -3.85 -18.26 11.40
N MET A 61 -3.10 -18.18 12.49
CA MET A 61 -1.71 -17.73 12.49
C MET A 61 -0.77 -18.93 12.53
N GLY A 62 0.35 -18.82 11.82
CA GLY A 62 1.44 -19.79 11.83
C GLY A 62 2.69 -19.21 12.49
N GLU A 63 3.62 -20.09 12.83
CA GLU A 63 4.90 -19.69 13.38
C GLU A 63 5.79 -19.05 12.29
N PRO A 64 6.40 -17.88 12.57
CA PRO A 64 7.42 -17.30 11.71
C PRO A 64 8.63 -18.23 11.58
N SER A 65 9.10 -18.42 10.36
CA SER A 65 10.41 -19.02 10.10
C SER A 65 11.54 -18.04 10.44
N ALA A 66 12.78 -18.54 10.45
CA ALA A 66 13.96 -17.68 10.62
C ALA A 66 14.06 -16.59 9.53
N GLU A 67 13.70 -16.93 8.29
CA GLU A 67 13.64 -15.97 7.18
C GLU A 67 12.53 -14.93 7.39
N ASP A 68 11.34 -15.36 7.82
CA ASP A 68 10.23 -14.45 8.12
C ASP A 68 10.67 -13.38 9.13
N LEU A 69 11.32 -13.81 10.22
CA LEU A 69 11.85 -12.92 11.25
C LEU A 69 12.96 -12.00 10.74
N GLN A 70 13.87 -12.51 9.90
CA GLN A 70 14.94 -11.71 9.28
C GLN A 70 14.39 -10.52 8.49
N PHE A 71 13.25 -10.69 7.82
CA PHE A 71 12.58 -9.63 7.06
C PHE A 71 11.44 -8.93 7.84
N GLY A 72 11.42 -9.09 9.17
CA GLY A 72 10.53 -8.37 10.07
C GLY A 72 9.08 -8.86 10.07
N ALA A 73 8.80 -10.07 9.56
CA ALA A 73 7.49 -10.70 9.64
C ALA A 73 7.34 -11.50 10.94
N SER A 74 6.95 -10.82 12.02
CA SER A 74 6.59 -11.47 13.30
C SER A 74 5.22 -12.16 13.27
N ARG A 75 4.42 -11.91 12.22
CA ARG A 75 3.09 -12.47 12.02
C ARG A 75 3.04 -13.17 10.66
N VAL A 76 2.61 -14.43 10.65
CA VAL A 76 2.37 -15.19 9.42
C VAL A 76 0.92 -15.66 9.41
N GLU A 77 0.14 -15.15 8.46
CA GLU A 77 -1.23 -15.62 8.25
C GLU A 77 -1.19 -16.95 7.49
N ILE A 78 -2.07 -17.87 7.87
CA ILE A 78 -2.20 -19.18 7.23
C ILE A 78 -3.55 -19.24 6.55
N HIS A 79 -3.55 -19.64 5.29
CA HIS A 79 -4.73 -19.71 4.45
C HIS A 79 -4.89 -21.11 3.84
N SER A 80 -6.11 -21.64 3.85
CA SER A 80 -6.44 -22.93 3.23
C SER A 80 -7.09 -22.71 1.87
N CYS A 81 -6.65 -23.45 0.86
CA CYS A 81 -7.28 -23.45 -0.45
C CYS A 81 -8.66 -24.11 -0.39
N GLU A 82 -9.64 -23.47 -1.01
CA GLU A 82 -11.02 -23.96 -1.08
C GLU A 82 -11.20 -25.16 -2.04
N LEU A 83 -10.27 -25.34 -3.00
CA LEU A 83 -10.37 -26.39 -4.01
C LEU A 83 -9.51 -27.62 -3.71
N CYS A 84 -8.26 -27.42 -3.32
CA CYS A 84 -7.30 -28.52 -3.13
C CYS A 84 -6.85 -28.73 -1.68
N GLY A 85 -7.26 -27.87 -0.74
CA GLY A 85 -6.87 -27.97 0.67
C GLY A 85 -5.41 -27.61 0.96
N THR A 86 -4.60 -27.25 -0.04
CA THR A 86 -3.22 -26.79 0.17
C THR A 86 -3.19 -25.56 1.07
N VAL A 87 -2.24 -25.55 2.00
CA VAL A 87 -1.99 -24.44 2.91
C VAL A 87 -1.00 -23.47 2.29
N THR A 88 -1.38 -22.19 2.24
CA THR A 88 -0.55 -21.08 1.79
C THR A 88 -0.22 -20.17 2.96
N ARG A 89 1.05 -19.76 3.04
CA ARG A 89 1.56 -18.84 4.06
C ARG A 89 1.54 -17.41 3.52
N PHE A 90 1.21 -16.46 4.36
CA PHE A 90 1.30 -15.03 4.05
C PHE A 90 2.00 -14.28 5.18
N PRO A 91 3.36 -14.26 5.17
CA PRO A 91 4.16 -13.49 6.11
C PRO A 91 3.92 -11.98 5.94
N ARG A 92 3.74 -11.27 7.06
CA ARG A 92 3.50 -9.83 7.09
C ARG A 92 4.82 -9.07 7.22
N TYR A 93 5.56 -8.97 6.11
CA TYR A 93 6.90 -8.38 6.08
C TYR A 93 6.91 -6.89 6.41
N ASN A 94 7.93 -6.46 7.17
CA ASN A 94 8.20 -5.05 7.47
C ASN A 94 9.49 -4.53 6.83
N SER A 95 10.30 -5.40 6.22
CA SER A 95 11.51 -5.00 5.50
C SER A 95 11.15 -4.42 4.11
N PRO A 96 11.53 -3.17 3.80
CA PRO A 96 11.30 -2.59 2.47
C PRO A 96 11.94 -3.40 1.34
N ALA A 97 13.12 -3.98 1.58
CA ALA A 97 13.79 -4.81 0.58
C ALA A 97 12.94 -6.02 0.19
N LYS A 98 12.32 -6.69 1.18
CA LYS A 98 11.44 -7.83 0.91
C LYS A 98 10.12 -7.39 0.27
N LEU A 99 9.58 -6.23 0.65
CA LEU A 99 8.36 -5.68 0.05
C LEU A 99 8.54 -5.24 -1.41
N MET A 100 9.74 -4.85 -1.82
CA MET A 100 10.07 -4.61 -3.23
C MET A 100 10.18 -5.91 -4.04
N GLU A 101 10.54 -7.02 -3.40
CA GLU A 101 10.58 -8.34 -4.03
C GLU A 101 9.17 -8.92 -4.16
N THR A 102 8.38 -8.90 -3.09
CA THR A 102 7.04 -9.50 -3.07
C THR A 102 5.99 -8.63 -3.75
N GLN A 103 6.20 -7.31 -3.78
CA GLN A 103 5.32 -6.29 -4.37
C GLN A 103 3.84 -6.51 -4.04
N CYS A 104 3.52 -6.96 -2.82
CA CYS A 104 2.16 -7.22 -2.43
C CYS A 104 1.94 -7.09 -0.93
N GLY A 105 0.68 -6.86 -0.54
CA GLY A 105 0.34 -6.60 0.86
C GLY A 105 -0.97 -5.85 1.03
N ARG A 106 -1.15 -5.27 2.22
CA ARG A 106 -2.26 -4.36 2.54
C ARG A 106 -1.70 -2.95 2.79
N CYS A 107 -2.47 -2.08 3.42
CA CYS A 107 -2.11 -0.68 3.60
C CYS A 107 -0.76 -0.48 4.33
N GLY A 108 -0.44 -1.31 5.32
CA GLY A 108 0.82 -1.21 6.07
C GLY A 108 2.05 -1.49 5.21
N GLU A 109 2.02 -2.61 4.47
CA GLU A 109 3.09 -2.99 3.54
C GLU A 109 3.22 -1.99 2.39
N TRP A 110 2.08 -1.54 1.83
CA TRP A 110 2.07 -0.54 0.78
C TRP A 110 2.70 0.78 1.26
N ALA A 111 2.28 1.29 2.43
CA ALA A 111 2.79 2.54 2.98
C ALA A 111 4.29 2.46 3.31
N ASN A 112 4.73 1.30 3.82
CA ASN A 112 6.14 1.04 4.11
C ASN A 112 6.99 1.04 2.83
N CYS A 113 6.57 0.28 1.81
CA CYS A 113 7.25 0.25 0.51
C CYS A 113 7.26 1.63 -0.18
N PHE A 114 6.13 2.35 -0.16
CA PHE A 114 6.03 3.71 -0.70
C PHE A 114 6.99 4.68 0.00
N THR A 115 7.00 4.69 1.33
CA THR A 115 7.88 5.56 2.11
C THR A 115 9.34 5.28 1.80
N PHE A 116 9.71 4.00 1.64
CA PHE A 116 11.05 3.62 1.21
C PHE A 116 11.42 4.22 -0.15
N TYR A 117 10.55 4.11 -1.16
CA TYR A 117 10.79 4.72 -2.46
C TYR A 117 10.98 6.24 -2.37
N CYS A 118 10.13 6.92 -1.59
CA CYS A 118 10.26 8.36 -1.37
C CYS A 118 11.64 8.71 -0.79
N VAL A 119 12.06 8.03 0.28
CA VAL A 119 13.38 8.29 0.91
C VAL A 119 14.53 7.93 -0.04
N ALA A 120 14.45 6.82 -0.76
CA ALA A 120 15.49 6.39 -1.70
C ALA A 120 15.68 7.37 -2.87
N LEU A 121 14.62 8.08 -3.26
CA LEU A 121 14.65 9.13 -4.29
C LEU A 121 14.97 10.53 -3.74
N GLY A 122 15.27 10.65 -2.43
CA GLY A 122 15.68 11.90 -1.80
C GLY A 122 14.54 12.78 -1.30
N TYR A 123 13.30 12.29 -1.30
CA TYR A 123 12.16 13.02 -0.73
C TYR A 123 12.18 12.97 0.80
N ASN A 124 11.79 14.09 1.43
CA ASN A 124 11.54 14.13 2.86
C ASN A 124 10.18 13.50 3.18
N ALA A 125 10.18 12.20 3.47
CA ALA A 125 8.98 11.42 3.75
C ALA A 125 9.06 10.75 5.13
N ARG A 126 7.89 10.53 5.74
CA ARG A 126 7.74 9.84 7.02
C ARG A 126 6.62 8.82 6.92
N LEU A 127 6.82 7.65 7.53
CA LEU A 127 5.76 6.67 7.70
C LEU A 127 4.89 7.11 8.88
N VAL A 128 3.66 7.53 8.59
CA VAL A 128 2.69 7.91 9.62
C VAL A 128 1.86 6.68 9.98
N THR A 129 1.87 6.32 11.26
CA THR A 129 0.99 5.29 11.82
C THR A 129 -0.19 5.95 12.53
N PRO A 130 -1.33 5.27 12.71
CA PRO A 130 -2.52 5.87 13.33
C PRO A 130 -2.31 6.42 14.76
N TRP A 131 -1.21 6.06 15.42
CA TRP A 131 -0.89 6.40 16.81
C TRP A 131 0.38 7.25 16.95
N SER A 132 0.98 7.68 15.84
CA SER A 132 2.23 8.46 15.79
C SER A 132 1.99 9.92 15.43
#